data_AF-A0A7C4QR21-F1
#
_entry.id   AF-A0A7C4QR21-F1
#
_cell.length_a   1.000
_cell.length_b   1.000
_cell.length_c   1.000
_cell.angle_alpha   90.00
_cell.angle_beta   90.00
_cell.angle_gamma   90.00
#
_symmetry.space_group_name_H-M   'P 1'
#
loop_
_entity.id
_entity.type
_entity.pdbx_description
1 polymer ?
#
loop_
_entity_poly.entity_id
_entity_poly.type
_entity_poly.pdbx_seq_one_letter_code
_entity_poly.pdbx_strand_id
1 'polypeptide(L)'
;MNISLGTWGRLGRLVTALTAVAVVMILGAAYYPLLKQNERMRRIVYQLDTQLQQEEMQQKKLRGAVEALTRDKAAVERLAREKLGYAKPGETVIRFESPAVSAPLYP
;
A
#
# COMPACT_ATOMS: atom_id res chain seq x y z
N MET A 1 -61.21 -12.90 47.95
CA MET A 1 -60.05 -12.33 47.21
C MET A 1 -60.09 -12.89 45.79
N ASN A 2 -60.75 -12.21 44.86
CA ASN A 2 -60.88 -12.68 43.47
C ASN A 2 -59.75 -12.06 42.64
N ILE A 3 -58.69 -12.84 42.44
CA ILE A 3 -57.65 -12.51 41.47
C ILE A 3 -58.29 -12.74 40.11
N SER A 4 -58.72 -11.66 39.47
CA SER A 4 -59.43 -11.71 38.20
C SER A 4 -58.56 -12.38 37.14
N LEU A 5 -58.96 -13.58 36.71
CA LEU A 5 -58.28 -14.41 35.70
C LEU A 5 -57.92 -13.61 34.42
N GLY A 6 -58.62 -12.50 34.14
CA GLY A 6 -58.34 -11.61 33.03
C GLY A 6 -57.05 -10.76 33.14
N THR A 7 -56.54 -10.51 34.35
CA THR A 7 -55.27 -9.76 34.55
C THR A 7 -54.06 -10.63 34.19
N TRP A 8 -54.12 -11.92 34.51
CA TRP A 8 -53.11 -12.92 34.14
C TRP A 8 -52.90 -13.04 32.62
N GLY A 9 -54.00 -13.05 31.86
CA GLY A 9 -53.93 -13.11 30.39
C GLY A 9 -53.37 -11.83 29.74
N ARG A 10 -53.65 -10.65 30.31
CA ARG A 10 -53.08 -9.37 29.84
C ARG A 10 -51.59 -9.27 30.14
N LEU A 11 -51.19 -9.73 31.33
CA LEU A 11 -49.79 -9.75 31.74
C LEU A 11 -48.96 -10.68 30.85
N GLY A 12 -49.48 -11.88 30.54
CA GLY A 12 -48.85 -12.81 29.60
C GLY A 12 -48.64 -12.20 28.22
N ARG A 13 -49.66 -11.53 27.64
CA ARG A 13 -49.54 -10.86 26.33
C ARG A 13 -48.52 -9.72 26.33
N LEU A 14 -48.44 -8.96 27.41
CA LEU A 14 -47.44 -7.91 27.58
C LEU A 14 -46.03 -8.49 27.61
N VAL A 15 -45.82 -9.57 28.36
CA VAL A 15 -44.52 -10.26 28.44
C VAL A 15 -44.15 -10.83 27.06
N THR A 16 -45.06 -11.49 26.35
CA THR A 16 -44.76 -12.01 25.01
C THR A 16 -44.48 -10.90 24.00
N ALA A 17 -45.21 -9.78 24.06
CA ALA A 17 -44.96 -8.63 23.20
C ALA A 17 -43.58 -8.00 23.48
N LEU A 18 -43.23 -7.79 24.75
CA LEU A 18 -41.92 -7.29 25.15
C LEU A 18 -40.79 -8.24 24.72
N THR A 19 -41.01 -9.55 24.84
CA THR A 19 -40.04 -10.56 24.42
C THR A 19 -39.84 -10.53 22.90
N ALA A 20 -40.93 -10.43 22.12
CA ALA A 20 -40.84 -10.30 20.67
C ALA A 20 -40.09 -9.03 20.24
N VAL A 21 -40.38 -7.90 20.88
CA VAL A 21 -39.67 -6.63 20.62
C VAL A 21 -38.18 -6.74 20.97
N ALA A 22 -37.83 -7.39 22.09
CA ALA A 22 -36.45 -7.62 22.48
C ALA A 22 -35.71 -8.48 21.44
N VAL A 23 -36.33 -9.55 20.92
CA VAL A 23 -35.74 -10.39 19.87
C VAL A 23 -35.49 -9.59 18.59
N VAL A 24 -36.45 -8.75 18.17
CA VAL A 24 -36.28 -7.88 17.00
C VAL A 24 -35.14 -6.87 17.20
N MET A 25 -35.02 -6.28 18.39
CA MET A 25 -33.92 -5.36 18.71
C MET A 25 -32.56 -6.06 18.69
N ILE A 26 -32.47 -7.30 19.20
CA ILE A 26 -31.23 -8.09 19.17
C ILE A 26 -30.83 -8.40 17.73
N LEU A 27 -31.78 -8.83 16.88
CA LEU A 27 -31.52 -9.09 15.46
C LEU A 27 -31.07 -7.82 14.72
N GLY A 28 -31.72 -6.69 14.98
CA GLY A 28 -31.32 -5.39 14.40
C GLY A 28 -29.93 -4.94 14.85
N ALA A 29 -29.61 -5.07 16.14
CA ALA A 29 -28.31 -4.74 16.70
C ALA A 29 -27.20 -5.68 16.22
N ALA A 30 -27.50 -6.95 15.94
CA ALA A 30 -26.56 -7.88 15.33
C ALA A 30 -26.33 -7.57 13.84
N TYR A 31 -27.36 -7.16 13.10
CA TYR A 31 -27.25 -6.86 11.66
C TYR A 31 -26.55 -5.52 11.36
N TYR A 32 -26.72 -4.50 12.21
CA TYR A 32 -26.14 -3.18 12.01
C TYR A 32 -24.60 -3.14 11.90
N PRO A 33 -23.81 -3.81 12.78
CA PRO A 33 -22.35 -3.78 12.70
C PRO A 33 -21.82 -4.49 11.44
N LEU A 34 -22.54 -5.48 10.90
CA LEU A 34 -22.14 -6.17 9.66
C LEU A 34 -22.16 -5.25 8.44
N LEU A 35 -23.08 -4.28 8.40
CA LEU A 35 -23.16 -3.32 7.29
C LEU A 35 -21.99 -2.33 7.33
N LYS A 36 -21.62 -1.86 8.54
CA LYS A 36 -20.50 -0.92 8.75
C LYS A 36 -19.13 -1.58 8.54
N GLN A 37 -19.00 -2.88 8.85
CA GLN A 37 -17.78 -3.64 8.55
C GLN A 37 -17.56 -3.81 7.04
N ASN A 38 -18.62 -3.98 6.27
CA ASN A 38 -18.54 -4.13 4.81
C ASN A 38 -17.93 -2.90 4.12
N GLU A 39 -18.29 -1.69 4.55
CA GLU A 39 -17.75 -0.45 3.97
C GLU A 39 -16.27 -0.23 4.28
N ARG A 40 -15.84 -0.63 5.49
CA ARG A 40 -14.41 -0.57 5.85
C ARG A 40 -13.60 -1.56 5.03
N MET A 41 -14.11 -2.77 4.86
CA MET A 41 -13.42 -3.81 4.09
C MET A 41 -13.27 -3.41 2.62
N ARG A 42 -14.30 -2.80 2.02
CA ARG A 42 -14.23 -2.27 0.65
C ARG A 42 -13.15 -1.21 0.48
N ARG A 43 -13.00 -0.30 1.45
CA ARG A 43 -11.93 0.72 1.40
C ARG A 43 -10.55 0.11 1.51
N ILE A 44 -10.38 -0.89 2.38
CA ILE A 44 -9.11 -1.60 2.54
C ILE A 44 -8.75 -2.35 1.26
N VAL A 45 -9.70 -3.06 0.65
CA VAL A 45 -9.48 -3.77 -0.62
C VAL A 45 -9.08 -2.79 -1.73
N TYR A 46 -9.77 -1.66 -1.85
CA TYR A 46 -9.42 -0.66 -2.86
C TYR A 46 -8.02 -0.07 -2.64
N GLN A 47 -7.67 0.27 -1.40
CA GLN A 47 -6.34 0.77 -1.07
C GLN A 47 -5.25 -0.27 -1.38
N LEU A 48 -5.48 -1.53 -1.03
CA LEU A 48 -4.51 -2.60 -1.26
C LEU A 48 -4.33 -2.87 -2.75
N ASP A 49 -5.41 -2.85 -3.54
CA ASP A 49 -5.36 -3.01 -4.99
C ASP A 49 -4.57 -1.87 -5.65
N THR A 50 -4.78 -0.62 -5.20
CA THR A 50 -3.99 0.52 -5.72
C THR A 50 -2.51 0.41 -5.38
N GLN A 51 -2.15 -0.09 -4.20
CA GLN A 51 -0.75 -0.32 -3.82
C GLN A 51 -0.13 -1.42 -4.68
N LEU A 52 -0.86 -2.52 -4.90
CA LEU A 52 -0.41 -3.63 -5.73
C LEU A 52 -0.13 -3.17 -7.17
N GLN A 53 -1.04 -2.40 -7.76
CA GLN A 53 -0.85 -1.84 -9.10
C GLN A 53 0.36 -0.92 -9.19
N GLN A 54 0.61 -0.10 -8.15
CA GLN A 54 1.79 0.76 -8.10
C GLN A 54 3.08 -0.06 -8.02
N GLU A 55 3.12 -1.08 -7.18
CA GLU A 55 4.27 -1.98 -7.05
C GLU A 55 4.53 -2.75 -8.35
N GLU A 56 3.49 -3.28 -9.00
CA GLU A 56 3.63 -3.96 -10.30
C GLU A 56 4.18 -3.03 -11.39
N MET A 57 3.70 -1.78 -11.43
CA MET A 57 4.21 -0.76 -12.35
C MET A 57 5.68 -0.45 -12.09
N GLN A 58 6.08 -0.32 -10.82
CA GLN A 58 7.49 -0.12 -10.45
C GLN A 58 8.34 -1.34 -10.83
N GLN A 59 7.85 -2.55 -10.55
CA GLN A 59 8.54 -3.78 -10.89
C GLN A 59 8.74 -3.92 -12.41
N LYS A 60 7.72 -3.59 -13.21
CA LYS A 60 7.82 -3.58 -14.69
C LYS A 60 8.84 -2.56 -15.17
N LYS A 61 8.84 -1.35 -14.59
CA LYS A 61 9.83 -0.31 -14.93
C LYS A 61 11.26 -0.74 -14.60
N LEU A 62 11.49 -1.25 -13.39
CA LEU A 62 12.81 -1.72 -12.98
C LEU A 62 13.27 -2.90 -13.84
N ARG A 63 12.41 -3.87 -14.12
CA ARG A 63 12.73 -4.99 -15.01
C ARG A 63 13.09 -4.51 -16.41
N GLY A 64 12.30 -3.59 -16.98
CA GLY A 64 12.60 -3.00 -18.28
C GLY A 64 13.94 -2.27 -18.30
N ALA A 65 14.26 -1.54 -17.23
CA ALA A 65 15.58 -0.89 -17.09
C ALA A 65 16.70 -1.93 -17.02
N VAL A 66 16.57 -2.96 -16.19
CA VAL A 66 17.55 -4.04 -16.08
C VAL A 66 17.73 -4.75 -17.42
N GLU A 67 16.65 -5.06 -18.13
CA GLU A 67 16.70 -5.73 -19.42
C GLU A 67 17.33 -4.84 -20.50
N ALA A 68 17.03 -3.54 -20.51
CA ALA A 68 17.67 -2.56 -21.39
C ALA A 68 19.18 -2.46 -21.14
N LEU A 69 19.59 -2.37 -19.86
CA LEU A 69 21.02 -2.38 -19.49
C LEU A 69 21.67 -3.72 -19.88
N THR A 70 21.00 -4.85 -19.69
CA THR A 70 21.57 -6.16 -19.99
C THR A 70 21.73 -6.38 -21.49
N ARG A 71 20.80 -5.88 -22.30
CA ARG A 71 20.79 -6.05 -23.76
C ARG A 71 21.78 -5.11 -24.46
N ASP A 72 22.00 -3.91 -23.92
CA ASP A 72 22.95 -2.94 -24.47
C ASP A 72 24.22 -2.83 -23.62
N LYS A 73 25.11 -3.81 -23.78
CA LYS A 73 26.43 -3.82 -23.12
C LYS A 73 27.26 -2.57 -23.43
N ALA A 74 27.11 -1.98 -24.61
CA ALA A 74 27.85 -0.78 -24.99
C ALA A 74 27.37 0.45 -24.22
N ALA A 75 26.05 0.58 -24.02
CA ALA A 75 25.48 1.62 -23.16
C ALA A 75 25.90 1.46 -21.70
N VAL A 76 25.96 0.22 -21.17
CA VAL A 76 26.45 -0.05 -19.81
C VAL A 76 27.92 0.32 -19.66
N GLU A 77 28.76 -0.04 -20.64
CA GLU A 77 30.17 0.36 -20.63
C GLU A 77 30.34 1.87 -20.66
N ARG A 78 29.49 2.58 -21.39
CA ARG A 78 29.51 4.05 -21.45
C ARG A 78 29.08 4.67 -20.12
N LEU A 79 28.02 4.16 -19.51
CA LEU A 79 27.56 4.56 -18.16
C LEU A 79 28.62 4.29 -17.10
N ALA A 80 29.30 3.13 -17.17
CA ALA A 80 30.36 2.77 -16.24
C ALA A 80 31.58 3.70 -16.38
N ARG A 81 31.97 4.06 -17.61
CA ARG A 81 33.06 5.02 -17.87
C ARG A 81 32.69 6.44 -17.42
N GLU A 82 31.49 6.91 -17.74
CA GLU A 82 31.08 8.29 -17.48
C GLU A 82 30.66 8.55 -16.01
N LYS A 83 29.86 7.66 -15.41
CA LYS A 83 29.32 7.86 -14.05
C LYS A 83 30.20 7.26 -12.97
N LEU A 84 30.82 6.12 -13.24
CA LEU A 84 31.58 5.38 -12.24
C LEU A 84 33.10 5.53 -12.45
N GLY A 85 33.54 6.13 -13.57
CA GLY A 85 34.96 6.31 -13.88
C GLY A 85 35.70 4.98 -14.09
N TYR A 86 34.98 3.88 -14.33
CA TYR A 86 35.57 2.56 -14.49
C TYR A 86 36.18 2.41 -15.88
N ALA A 87 37.35 1.76 -15.95
CA ALA A 87 38.03 1.38 -17.17
C ALA A 87 38.22 -0.15 -17.21
N LYS A 88 38.39 -0.72 -18.40
CA LYS A 88 38.63 -2.17 -18.51
C LYS A 88 40.00 -2.53 -17.91
N PRO A 89 40.16 -3.75 -17.37
CA PRO A 89 41.46 -4.24 -16.93
C PRO A 89 42.47 -4.17 -18.10
N GLY A 90 43.59 -3.47 -17.90
CA GLY A 90 44.61 -3.24 -18.94
C GLY A 90 44.44 -1.97 -19.79
N GLU A 91 43.38 -1.18 -19.58
CA GLU A 91 43.17 0.12 -20.24
C GLU A 91 43.89 1.24 -19.47
N THR A 92 44.64 2.12 -20.17
CA THR A 92 45.33 3.26 -19.54
C THR A 92 44.41 4.48 -19.54
N VAL A 93 44.02 4.96 -18.35
CA VAL A 93 43.15 6.14 -18.21
C VAL A 93 43.99 7.41 -18.14
N ILE A 94 43.86 8.28 -19.13
CA ILE A 94 44.51 9.59 -19.15
C ILE A 94 43.54 10.62 -18.59
N ARG A 95 43.85 11.19 -17.43
CA ARG A 95 43.11 12.31 -16.84
C ARG A 95 43.82 13.61 -17.19
N PHE A 96 43.12 14.54 -17.83
CA PHE A 96 43.65 15.87 -18.09
C PHE A 96 43.43 16.73 -16.85
N GLU A 97 44.53 17.08 -16.18
CA GLU A 97 44.51 18.01 -15.07
C GLU A 97 44.50 19.43 -15.67
N SER A 98 43.68 20.34 -15.13
CA SER A 98 43.71 21.74 -15.58
C SER A 98 45.13 22.27 -15.40
N PRO A 99 45.65 23.06 -16.37
CA PRO A 99 47.02 23.55 -16.29
C PRO A 99 47.20 24.26 -14.96
N ALA A 100 48.13 23.76 -14.15
CA ALA A 100 48.52 24.43 -12.92
C ALA A 100 48.89 25.86 -13.32
N VAL A 101 48.09 26.83 -12.87
CA VAL A 101 48.43 28.24 -12.99
C VAL A 101 49.75 28.36 -12.24
N SER A 102 50.84 28.44 -13.00
CA SER A 102 52.18 28.64 -12.46
C SER A 102 52.12 29.95 -11.69
N ALA A 103 52.20 29.86 -10.36
CA ALA A 103 52.25 31.03 -9.50
C ALA A 103 53.41 31.92 -9.98
N PRO A 104 53.18 33.24 -10.18
CA PRO A 104 54.22 34.11 -10.69
C PRO A 104 55.38 34.14 -9.69
N LEU A 105 56.56 33.70 -10.14
CA LEU A 105 57.81 33.88 -9.43
C LEU A 105 58.10 35.38 -9.40
N TYR A 106 57.83 36.01 -8.26
CA TYR A 106 58.26 37.39 -8.02
C TYR A 106 59.74 37.39 -7.60
N PRO A 107 60.58 38.28 -8.17
CA PRO A 107 61.99 38.43 -7.79
C PRO A 107 62.19 38.98 -6.39
#